data_AF-A0A3N5LNB8-F1
#
_entry.id   AF-A0A3N5LNB8-F1
#
_cell.length_a   1.000
_cell.length_b   1.000
_cell.length_c   1.000
_cell.angle_alpha   90.00
_cell.angle_beta   90.00
_cell.angle_gamma   90.00
#
_symmetry.space_group_name_H-M   'P 1'
#
loop_
_entity.id
_entity.type
_entity.pdbx_description
1 polymer ?
#
loop_
_entity_poly.entity_id
_entity_poly.type
_entity_poly.pdbx_seq_one_letter_code
_entity_poly.pdbx_strand_id
1 'polypeptide(L)'
;MGKVTPISRRKAGHIRINLEEDVSSGLTTGLEHYRFIHQALPELNLDEVDLSQVIFGKRLNAPILISSMTGGTPEAAAINRVLASAAQETRVAMGLGSQRAAIEHPDLADTYRVRKEAPDVLLFANLGAVQLNYGYGVEQCQRAVDMIEADALILHLNALQEAVQPEGNTRFGGLLKKIEAVCRALPVPVIAKEVGWGFSEQAARQLSEAGVAAIDIAGAGGTSWSQVEMHRAENESQRRLAAAFLEWGVPTADSILQVRKAAPDMLIFASGGIRTGIDIAKCIALGAS
;
A
#
# COMPACT_ATOMS: atom_id res chain seq x y z
N MET A 1 -5.14 15.27 -28.20
CA MET A 1 -5.51 15.47 -26.79
C MET A 1 -6.39 14.30 -26.36
N GLY A 2 -5.83 13.35 -25.61
CA GLY A 2 -6.61 12.21 -25.09
C GLY A 2 -7.68 12.70 -24.12
N LYS A 3 -8.89 12.12 -24.20
CA LYS A 3 -9.99 12.46 -23.29
C LYS A 3 -9.54 12.18 -21.85
N VAL A 4 -9.50 13.21 -21.00
CA VAL A 4 -9.20 13.03 -19.58
C VAL A 4 -10.37 12.27 -18.94
N THR A 5 -10.16 11.02 -18.57
CA THR A 5 -11.20 10.20 -17.95
C THR A 5 -11.50 10.71 -16.53
N PRO A 6 -12.71 10.47 -15.98
CA PRO A 6 -13.02 10.78 -14.59
C PRO A 6 -11.99 10.19 -13.60
N ILE A 7 -11.51 8.97 -13.88
CA ILE A 7 -10.50 8.28 -13.07
C ILE A 7 -9.14 9.00 -13.12
N SER A 8 -8.72 9.49 -14.28
CA SER A 8 -7.48 10.27 -14.42
C SER A 8 -7.56 11.61 -13.69
N ARG A 9 -8.71 12.29 -13.70
CA ARG A 9 -8.91 13.53 -12.91
C ARG A 9 -8.81 13.27 -11.41
N ARG A 10 -9.43 12.20 -10.92
CA ARG A 10 -9.33 11.78 -9.50
C ARG A 10 -7.87 11.55 -9.10
N LYS A 11 -7.12 10.80 -9.91
CA LYS A 11 -5.70 10.49 -9.64
C LYS A 11 -4.81 11.74 -9.58
N ALA A 12 -4.99 12.69 -10.50
CA ALA A 12 -4.27 13.97 -10.45
C ALA A 12 -4.65 14.77 -9.18
N GLY A 13 -5.94 14.79 -8.82
CA GLY A 13 -6.43 15.40 -7.59
C GLY A 13 -5.80 14.79 -6.33
N HIS A 14 -5.67 13.46 -6.27
CA HIS A 14 -5.03 12.77 -5.15
C HIS A 14 -3.55 13.16 -5.01
N ILE A 15 -2.79 13.27 -6.10
CA ILE A 15 -1.39 13.73 -6.05
C ILE A 15 -1.32 15.15 -5.49
N ARG A 16 -2.06 16.08 -6.10
CA ARG A 16 -2.06 17.49 -5.72
C ARG A 16 -2.42 17.68 -4.24
N ILE A 17 -3.53 17.08 -3.80
CA ILE A 17 -4.02 17.21 -2.42
C ILE A 17 -3.00 16.68 -1.41
N ASN A 18 -2.33 15.56 -1.70
CA ASN A 18 -1.30 15.02 -0.79
C ASN A 18 -0.03 15.89 -0.74
N LEU A 19 0.20 16.76 -1.72
CA LEU A 19 1.35 17.66 -1.75
C LEU A 19 1.04 19.05 -1.17
N GLU A 20 -0.19 19.52 -1.34
CA GLU A 20 -0.57 20.93 -1.10
C GLU A 20 -1.44 21.13 0.15
N GLU A 21 -2.15 20.10 0.61
CA GLU A 21 -3.12 20.21 1.71
C GLU A 21 -2.65 19.44 2.95
N ASP A 22 -3.17 19.83 4.13
CA ASP A 22 -3.00 18.99 5.33
C ASP A 22 -3.96 17.80 5.26
N VAL A 23 -3.35 16.62 5.08
CA VAL A 23 -4.02 15.32 5.01
C VAL A 23 -3.52 14.38 6.10
N SER A 24 -2.96 14.93 7.17
CA SER A 24 -2.44 14.15 8.28
C SER A 24 -3.57 13.46 9.04
N SER A 25 -3.31 12.23 9.46
CA SER A 25 -4.13 11.55 10.46
C SER A 25 -4.18 12.36 11.76
N GLY A 26 -5.34 12.40 12.43
CA GLY A 26 -5.45 12.95 13.79
C GLY A 26 -4.82 12.05 14.85
N LEU A 27 -4.67 10.75 14.54
CA LEU A 27 -3.87 9.81 15.33
C LEU A 27 -2.39 9.89 14.94
N THR A 28 -1.51 9.50 15.87
CA THR A 28 -0.10 9.20 15.65
C THR A 28 0.10 7.71 15.30
N THR A 29 1.33 7.31 14.98
CA THR A 29 1.66 5.92 14.60
C THR A 29 1.72 4.96 15.79
N GLY A 30 1.75 5.48 17.02
CA GLY A 30 2.01 4.72 18.24
C GLY A 30 3.49 4.39 18.44
N LEU A 31 4.37 4.65 17.45
CA LEU A 31 5.81 4.38 17.55
C LEU A 31 6.51 5.29 18.57
N GLU A 32 5.90 6.41 18.93
CA GLU A 32 6.34 7.31 19.99
C GLU A 32 6.26 6.69 21.39
N HIS A 33 5.54 5.58 21.57
CA HIS A 33 5.50 4.82 22.82
C HIS A 33 6.66 3.82 22.96
N TYR A 34 7.43 3.61 21.89
CA TYR A 34 8.52 2.63 21.86
C TYR A 34 9.89 3.30 21.85
N ARG A 35 10.83 2.74 22.63
CA ARG A 35 12.23 3.15 22.67
C ARG A 35 13.09 1.89 22.62
N PHE A 36 14.18 1.96 21.87
CA PHE A 36 15.21 0.94 21.96
C PHE A 36 15.94 1.07 23.30
N ILE A 37 16.25 -0.08 23.90
CA ILE A 37 17.19 -0.12 25.00
C ILE A 37 18.57 0.10 24.39
N HIS A 38 19.19 1.23 24.72
CA HIS A 38 20.52 1.55 24.21
C HIS A 38 21.55 0.56 24.75
N GLN A 39 22.36 -0.02 23.85
CA GLN A 39 23.54 -0.80 24.22
C GLN A 39 24.79 0.05 24.06
N ALA A 40 25.37 0.44 25.20
CA ALA A 40 26.58 1.26 25.24
C ALA A 40 27.84 0.49 24.81
N LEU A 41 27.80 -0.84 24.86
CA LEU A 41 28.87 -1.75 24.45
C LEU A 41 28.31 -2.77 23.45
N PRO A 42 28.10 -2.38 22.18
CA PRO A 42 27.46 -3.26 21.19
C PRO A 42 28.33 -4.44 20.74
N GLU A 43 29.64 -4.41 21.00
CA GLU A 43 30.62 -5.44 20.59
C GLU A 43 30.50 -5.85 19.09
N LEU A 44 30.12 -4.90 18.23
CA LEU A 44 29.90 -5.07 16.79
C LEU A 44 30.44 -3.85 16.04
N ASN A 45 31.04 -4.06 14.87
CA ASN A 45 31.43 -2.96 13.98
C ASN A 45 30.26 -2.52 13.09
N LEU A 46 30.14 -1.22 12.81
CA LEU A 46 29.00 -0.69 12.05
C LEU A 46 28.98 -1.21 10.60
N ASP A 47 30.14 -1.43 10.00
CA ASP A 47 30.29 -1.96 8.64
C ASP A 47 29.93 -3.45 8.52
N GLU A 48 29.77 -4.16 9.64
CA GLU A 48 29.28 -5.54 9.69
C GLU A 48 27.74 -5.63 9.70
N VAL A 49 27.03 -4.51 9.81
CA VAL A 49 25.56 -4.48 9.82
C VAL A 49 25.02 -4.75 8.41
N ASP A 50 24.44 -5.93 8.21
CA ASP A 50 23.75 -6.30 6.97
C ASP A 50 22.24 -5.98 7.07
N LEU A 51 21.77 -5.09 6.19
CA LEU A 51 20.35 -4.71 6.08
C LEU A 51 19.61 -5.55 5.03
N SER A 52 20.32 -6.43 4.31
CA SER A 52 19.74 -7.16 3.19
C SER A 52 18.72 -8.20 3.64
N GLN A 53 17.73 -8.43 2.78
CA GLN A 53 16.66 -9.41 2.99
C GLN A 53 16.37 -10.17 1.71
N VAL A 54 15.78 -11.36 1.84
CA VAL A 54 15.25 -12.11 0.69
C VAL A 54 13.74 -12.22 0.84
N ILE A 55 13.01 -11.52 -0.03
CA ILE A 55 11.55 -11.47 -0.04
C ILE A 55 11.05 -11.95 -1.39
N PHE A 56 10.12 -12.92 -1.39
CA PHE A 56 9.56 -13.54 -2.59
C PHE A 56 10.62 -13.97 -3.62
N GLY A 57 11.75 -14.49 -3.13
CA GLY A 57 12.85 -14.97 -3.97
C GLY A 57 13.79 -13.90 -4.51
N LYS A 58 13.57 -12.61 -4.21
CA LYS A 58 14.48 -11.51 -4.59
C LYS A 58 15.23 -10.96 -3.39
N ARG A 59 16.52 -10.65 -3.60
CA ARG A 59 17.35 -9.99 -2.60
C ARG A 59 17.13 -8.47 -2.65
N LEU A 60 16.84 -7.88 -1.50
CA LEU A 60 16.79 -6.44 -1.25
C LEU A 60 18.04 -6.02 -0.50
N ASN A 61 18.55 -4.81 -0.74
CA ASN A 61 19.71 -4.28 0.01
C ASN A 61 19.31 -3.62 1.32
N ALA A 62 18.03 -3.26 1.49
CA ALA A 62 17.50 -2.66 2.70
C ALA A 62 16.02 -3.08 2.89
N PRO A 63 15.53 -3.10 4.15
CA PRO A 63 14.15 -3.45 4.47
C PRO A 63 13.21 -2.25 4.21
N ILE A 64 13.15 -1.82 2.96
CA ILE A 64 12.41 -0.64 2.53
C ILE A 64 11.50 -1.01 1.36
N LEU A 65 10.27 -0.51 1.41
CA LEU A 65 9.28 -0.58 0.35
C LEU A 65 8.82 0.85 0.01
N ILE A 66 9.01 1.27 -1.24
CA ILE A 66 8.31 2.42 -1.80
C ILE A 66 6.86 1.98 -2.06
N SER A 67 5.96 2.33 -1.15
CA SER A 67 4.57 1.83 -1.18
C SER A 67 3.73 2.44 -2.32
N SER A 68 2.58 1.82 -2.60
CA SER A 68 1.66 2.17 -3.70
C SER A 68 1.13 3.60 -3.62
N MET A 69 1.33 4.38 -4.69
CA MET A 69 0.86 5.76 -4.78
C MET A 69 0.05 6.06 -6.04
N THR A 70 0.67 5.95 -7.24
CA THR A 70 0.10 6.59 -8.43
C THR A 70 0.28 5.81 -9.74
N GLY A 71 -0.25 6.39 -10.83
CA GLY A 71 -0.27 5.91 -12.20
C GLY A 71 -1.58 6.32 -12.87
N GLY A 72 -1.66 6.35 -14.20
CA GLY A 72 -2.88 6.71 -14.97
C GLY A 72 -2.95 8.17 -15.45
N THR A 73 -1.88 8.96 -15.27
CA THR A 73 -1.68 10.29 -15.85
C THR A 73 -0.22 10.47 -16.31
N PRO A 74 0.10 11.41 -17.22
CA PRO A 74 1.48 11.68 -17.62
C PRO A 74 2.39 12.10 -16.45
N GLU A 75 1.87 12.92 -15.54
CA GLU A 75 2.58 13.33 -14.32
C GLU A 75 2.88 12.14 -13.42
N ALA A 76 1.88 11.27 -13.19
CA ALA A 76 2.06 10.05 -12.43
C ALA A 76 3.07 9.09 -13.07
N ALA A 77 3.12 9.03 -14.40
CA ALA A 77 4.12 8.24 -15.12
C ALA A 77 5.54 8.74 -14.85
N ALA A 78 5.75 10.07 -14.83
CA ALA A 78 7.05 10.66 -14.51
C ALA A 78 7.47 10.32 -13.08
N ILE A 79 6.55 10.44 -12.11
CA ILE A 79 6.79 10.06 -10.71
C ILE A 79 7.17 8.58 -10.61
N ASN A 80 6.40 7.69 -11.25
CA ASN A 80 6.64 6.25 -11.22
C ASN A 80 8.03 5.89 -11.78
N ARG A 81 8.48 6.52 -12.87
CA ARG A 81 9.82 6.26 -13.44
C ARG A 81 10.95 6.71 -12.53
N VAL A 82 10.82 7.87 -11.89
CA VAL A 82 11.83 8.38 -10.94
C VAL A 82 11.95 7.45 -9.74
N LEU A 83 10.81 7.05 -9.16
CA LEU A 83 10.79 6.13 -8.02
C LEU A 83 11.33 4.74 -8.39
N ALA A 84 10.99 4.23 -9.59
CA ALA A 84 11.51 2.96 -10.07
C ALA A 84 13.02 3.00 -10.26
N SER A 85 13.55 4.08 -10.85
CA SER A 85 14.99 4.26 -11.02
C SER A 85 15.71 4.32 -9.67
N ALA A 86 15.15 5.04 -8.69
CA ALA A 86 15.69 5.08 -7.33
C ALA A 86 15.63 3.69 -6.64
N ALA A 87 14.52 2.96 -6.81
CA ALA A 87 14.37 1.61 -6.28
C ALA A 87 15.38 0.62 -6.90
N GLN A 88 15.66 0.76 -8.19
CA GLN A 88 16.66 -0.05 -8.90
C GLN A 88 18.08 0.22 -8.39
N GLU A 89 18.44 1.49 -8.23
CA GLU A 89 19.76 1.90 -7.73
C GLU A 89 19.98 1.41 -6.30
N THR A 90 18.97 1.56 -5.44
CA THR A 90 19.06 1.21 -4.01
C THR A 90 18.68 -0.24 -3.70
N ARG A 91 18.17 -0.99 -4.69
CA ARG A 91 17.68 -2.38 -4.57
C ARG A 91 16.66 -2.56 -3.43
N VAL A 92 15.67 -1.66 -3.39
CA VAL A 92 14.53 -1.75 -2.47
C VAL A 92 13.26 -2.13 -3.23
N ALA A 93 12.22 -2.60 -2.52
CA ALA A 93 10.96 -2.97 -3.14
C ALA A 93 10.15 -1.75 -3.57
N MET A 94 9.25 -1.91 -4.54
CA MET A 94 8.36 -0.85 -5.00
C MET A 94 6.97 -1.38 -5.34
N GLY A 95 5.92 -0.71 -4.87
CA GLY A 95 4.54 -0.94 -5.30
C GLY A 95 4.02 0.20 -6.18
N LEU A 96 3.34 -0.13 -7.27
CA LEU A 96 2.65 0.87 -8.09
C LEU A 96 1.28 1.22 -7.52
N GLY A 97 0.70 2.35 -7.94
CA GLY A 97 -0.68 2.68 -7.62
C GLY A 97 -1.69 1.78 -8.36
N SER A 98 -2.96 1.88 -7.97
CA SER A 98 -4.03 1.06 -8.57
C SER A 98 -4.04 1.15 -10.10
N GLN A 99 -3.96 -0.02 -10.74
CA GLN A 99 -3.90 -0.21 -12.19
C GLN A 99 -5.28 -0.32 -12.84
N ARG A 100 -6.36 -0.14 -12.07
CA ARG A 100 -7.75 -0.13 -12.56
C ARG A 100 -7.90 0.73 -13.82
N ALA A 101 -7.31 1.93 -13.81
CA ALA A 101 -7.38 2.86 -14.94
C ALA A 101 -6.80 2.25 -16.22
N ALA A 102 -5.67 1.54 -16.16
CA ALA A 102 -5.05 0.92 -17.32
C ALA A 102 -5.74 -0.39 -17.75
N ILE A 103 -6.46 -1.06 -16.85
CA ILE A 103 -7.30 -2.21 -17.23
C ILE A 103 -8.53 -1.75 -18.01
N GLU A 104 -9.18 -0.68 -17.57
CA GLU A 104 -10.33 -0.07 -18.24
C GLU A 104 -9.93 0.69 -19.52
N HIS A 105 -8.76 1.31 -19.52
CA HIS A 105 -8.21 2.11 -20.62
C HIS A 105 -6.78 1.67 -20.94
N PRO A 106 -6.59 0.68 -21.84
CA PRO A 106 -5.28 0.11 -22.13
C PRO A 106 -4.21 1.10 -22.62
N ASP A 107 -4.62 2.24 -23.18
CA ASP A 107 -3.74 3.36 -23.56
C ASP A 107 -3.01 4.00 -22.37
N LEU A 108 -3.48 3.77 -21.14
CA LEU A 108 -2.82 4.24 -19.92
C LEU A 108 -1.76 3.26 -19.38
N ALA A 109 -1.59 2.07 -19.96
CA ALA A 109 -0.66 1.05 -19.45
C ALA A 109 0.79 1.55 -19.34
N ASP A 110 1.23 2.39 -20.28
CA ASP A 110 2.60 2.94 -20.29
C ASP A 110 2.89 3.91 -19.12
N THR A 111 1.85 4.33 -18.38
CA THR A 111 2.02 5.11 -17.15
C THR A 111 2.41 4.27 -15.92
N TYR A 112 2.34 2.94 -16.06
CA TYR A 112 2.67 1.95 -15.02
C TYR A 112 3.88 1.10 -15.39
N ARG A 113 4.20 0.94 -16.69
CA ARG A 113 5.33 0.15 -17.17
C ARG A 113 6.68 0.79 -16.83
N VAL A 114 7.21 0.44 -15.66
CA VAL A 114 8.51 0.90 -15.15
C VAL A 114 9.59 -0.19 -15.14
N ARG A 115 9.28 -1.39 -15.65
CA ARG A 115 10.18 -2.54 -15.59
C ARG A 115 11.48 -2.30 -16.37
N LYS A 116 11.48 -1.42 -17.39
CA LYS A 116 12.68 -1.04 -18.14
C LYS A 116 13.66 -0.24 -17.28
N GLU A 117 13.13 0.64 -16.45
CA GLU A 117 13.89 1.45 -15.50
C GLU A 117 14.33 0.63 -14.28
N ALA A 118 13.55 -0.40 -13.93
CA ALA A 118 13.75 -1.22 -12.73
C ALA A 118 13.65 -2.74 -13.01
N PRO A 119 14.60 -3.31 -13.78
CA PRO A 119 14.55 -4.71 -14.21
C PRO A 119 14.65 -5.70 -13.04
N ASP A 120 15.37 -5.34 -11.98
CA ASP A 120 15.67 -6.27 -10.88
C ASP A 120 14.81 -6.03 -9.63
N VAL A 121 14.13 -4.88 -9.54
CA VAL A 121 13.33 -4.50 -8.38
C VAL A 121 12.24 -5.52 -8.11
N LEU A 122 12.04 -5.82 -6.83
CA LEU A 122 10.84 -6.50 -6.35
C LEU A 122 9.64 -5.55 -6.51
N LEU A 123 8.87 -5.75 -7.58
CA LEU A 123 7.85 -4.80 -8.03
C LEU A 123 6.44 -5.37 -7.82
N PHE A 124 5.54 -4.58 -7.25
CA PHE A 124 4.18 -5.00 -6.94
C PHE A 124 3.15 -4.30 -7.83
N ALA A 125 2.32 -5.11 -8.49
CA ALA A 125 1.08 -4.65 -9.12
C ALA A 125 0.06 -4.28 -8.04
N ASN A 126 -0.94 -3.46 -8.37
CA ASN A 126 -1.94 -3.03 -7.40
C ASN A 126 -3.34 -2.94 -8.00
N LEU A 127 -4.32 -3.53 -7.33
CA LEU A 127 -5.74 -3.36 -7.58
C LEU A 127 -6.52 -3.17 -6.28
N GLY A 128 -7.67 -2.50 -6.37
CA GLY A 128 -8.59 -2.43 -5.25
C GLY A 128 -9.35 -3.73 -5.12
N ALA A 129 -9.28 -4.36 -3.95
CA ALA A 129 -9.97 -5.62 -3.69
C ALA A 129 -11.47 -5.50 -3.99
N VAL A 130 -12.07 -4.33 -3.68
CA VAL A 130 -13.49 -4.07 -3.96
C VAL A 130 -13.89 -4.32 -5.41
N GLN A 131 -12.98 -4.17 -6.38
CA GLN A 131 -13.28 -4.40 -7.80
C GLN A 131 -13.70 -5.85 -8.09
N LEU A 132 -13.31 -6.82 -7.24
CA LEU A 132 -13.78 -8.21 -7.31
C LEU A 132 -15.31 -8.32 -7.13
N ASN A 133 -15.96 -7.31 -6.55
CA ASN A 133 -17.42 -7.18 -6.46
C ASN A 133 -18.06 -6.36 -7.59
N TYR A 134 -17.25 -5.83 -8.50
CA TYR A 134 -17.67 -5.00 -9.64
C TYR A 134 -17.19 -5.57 -10.98
N GLY A 135 -17.08 -6.90 -11.07
CA GLY A 135 -16.84 -7.61 -12.33
C GLY A 135 -15.39 -8.04 -12.56
N TYR A 136 -14.46 -7.73 -11.65
CA TYR A 136 -13.09 -8.24 -11.74
C TYR A 136 -13.02 -9.64 -11.14
N GLY A 137 -12.09 -10.44 -11.65
CA GLY A 137 -11.71 -11.74 -11.12
C GLY A 137 -10.22 -12.00 -11.35
N VAL A 138 -9.84 -13.28 -11.30
CA VAL A 138 -8.44 -13.74 -11.47
C VAL A 138 -7.82 -13.22 -12.76
N GLU A 139 -8.58 -13.17 -13.87
CA GLU A 139 -8.08 -12.69 -15.16
C GLU A 139 -7.60 -11.23 -15.10
N GLN A 140 -8.39 -10.33 -14.48
CA GLN A 140 -8.01 -8.92 -14.36
C GLN A 140 -6.83 -8.75 -13.40
N CYS A 141 -6.76 -9.58 -12.35
CA CYS A 141 -5.60 -9.65 -11.46
C CYS A 141 -4.34 -10.12 -12.19
N GLN A 142 -4.43 -11.15 -13.04
CA GLN A 142 -3.31 -11.61 -13.86
C GLN A 142 -2.87 -10.53 -14.86
N ARG A 143 -3.83 -9.88 -15.54
CA ARG A 143 -3.53 -8.75 -16.43
C ARG A 143 -2.81 -7.60 -15.73
N ALA A 144 -3.14 -7.33 -14.46
CA ALA A 144 -2.43 -6.34 -13.66
C ALA A 144 -0.96 -6.76 -13.41
N VAL A 145 -0.73 -8.03 -13.08
CA VAL A 145 0.62 -8.58 -12.89
C VAL A 145 1.41 -8.51 -14.19
N ASP A 146 0.87 -9.03 -15.29
CA ASP A 146 1.53 -9.09 -16.59
C ASP A 146 1.86 -7.71 -17.16
N MET A 147 0.99 -6.70 -16.90
CA MET A 147 1.16 -5.34 -17.42
C MET A 147 2.53 -4.73 -17.11
N ILE A 148 3.08 -5.06 -15.94
CA ILE A 148 4.35 -4.51 -15.43
C ILE A 148 5.36 -5.62 -15.12
N GLU A 149 5.05 -6.86 -15.51
CA GLU A 149 5.83 -8.05 -15.18
C GLU A 149 6.04 -8.20 -13.67
N ALA A 150 5.01 -7.95 -12.86
CA ALA A 150 5.10 -7.83 -11.40
C ALA A 150 5.53 -9.13 -10.72
N ASP A 151 6.21 -8.98 -9.58
CA ASP A 151 6.64 -10.10 -8.74
C ASP A 151 5.60 -10.49 -7.68
N ALA A 152 4.66 -9.60 -7.37
CA ALA A 152 3.50 -9.87 -6.51
C ALA A 152 2.33 -8.93 -6.86
N LEU A 153 1.13 -9.28 -6.38
CA LEU A 153 -0.07 -8.45 -6.50
C LEU A 153 -0.51 -7.91 -5.15
N ILE A 154 -0.61 -6.60 -5.02
CA ILE A 154 -1.33 -5.94 -3.92
C ILE A 154 -2.83 -5.89 -4.24
N LEU A 155 -3.62 -6.40 -3.31
CA LEU A 155 -5.05 -6.12 -3.21
C LEU A 155 -5.27 -5.13 -2.06
N HIS A 156 -5.48 -3.85 -2.39
CA HIS A 156 -5.73 -2.84 -1.37
C HIS A 156 -7.19 -2.89 -0.88
N LEU A 157 -7.35 -2.68 0.42
CA LEU A 157 -8.60 -2.65 1.17
C LEU A 157 -8.77 -1.21 1.65
N ASN A 158 -9.79 -0.52 1.13
CA ASN A 158 -9.98 0.91 1.34
C ASN A 158 -11.45 1.22 1.64
N ALA A 159 -12.11 0.38 2.43
CA ALA A 159 -13.56 0.44 2.64
C ALA A 159 -14.04 1.81 3.13
N LEU A 160 -13.31 2.42 4.07
CA LEU A 160 -13.66 3.75 4.56
C LEU A 160 -13.46 4.82 3.49
N GLN A 161 -12.37 4.77 2.71
CA GLN A 161 -12.16 5.68 1.58
C GLN A 161 -13.31 5.59 0.56
N GLU A 162 -13.71 4.37 0.18
CA GLU A 162 -14.86 4.15 -0.72
C GLU A 162 -16.19 4.62 -0.12
N ALA A 163 -16.35 4.62 1.20
CA ALA A 163 -17.57 5.10 1.85
C ALA A 163 -17.69 6.63 1.88
N VAL A 164 -16.57 7.36 1.97
CA VAL A 164 -16.57 8.83 2.08
C VAL A 164 -16.32 9.54 0.76
N GLN A 165 -15.72 8.88 -0.25
CA GLN A 165 -15.50 9.49 -1.56
C GLN A 165 -16.82 9.60 -2.35
N PRO A 166 -17.03 10.67 -3.15
CA PRO A 166 -18.28 10.88 -3.88
C PRO A 166 -18.69 9.73 -4.82
N GLU A 167 -17.73 9.13 -5.51
CA GLU A 167 -17.94 8.11 -6.56
C GLU A 167 -17.58 6.67 -6.12
N GLY A 168 -17.59 6.40 -4.81
CA GLY A 168 -17.04 5.18 -4.23
C GLY A 168 -17.82 3.89 -4.50
N ASN A 169 -17.12 2.78 -4.48
CA ASN A 169 -17.61 1.42 -4.60
C ASN A 169 -17.74 0.79 -3.21
N THR A 170 -18.96 0.72 -2.69
CA THR A 170 -19.24 0.40 -1.27
C THR A 170 -19.64 -1.06 -1.00
N ARG A 171 -19.67 -1.92 -2.02
CA ARG A 171 -20.04 -3.34 -1.85
C ARG A 171 -18.83 -4.16 -1.42
N PHE A 172 -18.59 -4.29 -0.12
CA PHE A 172 -17.50 -5.11 0.46
C PHE A 172 -17.93 -6.52 0.95
N GLY A 173 -19.23 -6.84 0.89
CA GLY A 173 -19.74 -8.15 1.29
C GLY A 173 -19.14 -9.31 0.48
N GLY A 174 -18.83 -10.42 1.15
CA GLY A 174 -18.36 -11.66 0.52
C GLY A 174 -16.96 -11.59 -0.11
N LEU A 175 -16.19 -10.53 0.15
CA LEU A 175 -14.93 -10.27 -0.53
C LEU A 175 -13.81 -11.27 -0.18
N LEU A 176 -13.78 -11.76 1.05
CA LEU A 176 -12.75 -12.68 1.54
C LEU A 176 -12.60 -13.95 0.68
N LYS A 177 -13.73 -14.59 0.32
CA LYS A 177 -13.73 -15.79 -0.55
C LYS A 177 -13.19 -15.50 -1.96
N LYS A 178 -13.35 -14.27 -2.44
CA LYS A 178 -12.82 -13.86 -3.74
C LYS A 178 -11.33 -13.58 -3.68
N ILE A 179 -10.85 -12.97 -2.59
CA ILE A 179 -9.42 -12.83 -2.32
C ILE A 179 -8.77 -14.22 -2.26
N GLU A 180 -9.37 -15.16 -1.53
CA GLU A 180 -8.91 -16.55 -1.46
C GLU A 180 -8.82 -17.21 -2.85
N ALA A 181 -9.83 -17.03 -3.71
CA ALA A 181 -9.80 -17.54 -5.07
C ALA A 181 -8.65 -16.94 -5.91
N VAL A 182 -8.32 -15.66 -5.70
CA VAL A 182 -7.18 -15.00 -6.36
C VAL A 182 -5.86 -15.55 -5.84
N CYS A 183 -5.69 -15.68 -4.52
CA CYS A 183 -4.48 -16.25 -3.91
C CYS A 183 -4.17 -17.67 -4.41
N ARG A 184 -5.21 -18.50 -4.61
CA ARG A 184 -5.03 -19.87 -5.12
C ARG A 184 -4.67 -19.96 -6.59
N ALA A 185 -5.11 -18.98 -7.40
CA ALA A 185 -5.06 -19.09 -8.85
C ALA A 185 -3.90 -18.30 -9.49
N LEU A 186 -3.42 -17.24 -8.84
CA LEU A 186 -2.29 -16.47 -9.37
C LEU A 186 -0.95 -17.19 -9.17
N PRO A 187 -0.02 -17.10 -10.13
CA PRO A 187 1.31 -17.66 -10.02
C PRO A 187 2.26 -16.82 -9.13
N VAL A 188 1.85 -15.59 -8.79
CA VAL A 188 2.62 -14.67 -7.94
C VAL A 188 1.94 -14.50 -6.58
N PRO A 189 2.69 -14.18 -5.51
CA PRO A 189 2.14 -13.92 -4.19
C PRO A 189 1.12 -12.77 -4.20
N VAL A 190 0.10 -12.88 -3.34
CA VAL A 190 -0.89 -11.82 -3.11
C VAL A 190 -0.65 -11.16 -1.76
N ILE A 191 -0.60 -9.83 -1.75
CA ILE A 191 -0.38 -8.99 -0.58
C ILE A 191 -1.70 -8.28 -0.26
N ALA A 192 -2.19 -8.42 0.98
CA ALA A 192 -3.29 -7.59 1.46
C ALA A 192 -2.74 -6.27 1.97
N LYS A 193 -3.36 -5.15 1.61
CA LYS A 193 -2.86 -3.82 1.98
C LYS A 193 -3.98 -2.92 2.46
N GLU A 194 -3.80 -2.22 3.59
CA GLU A 194 -4.67 -1.10 3.94
C GLU A 194 -4.17 0.20 3.27
N VAL A 195 -4.89 1.29 3.38
CA VAL A 195 -4.53 2.58 2.79
C VAL A 195 -4.27 3.68 3.82
N GLY A 196 -4.60 3.50 5.10
CA GLY A 196 -4.29 4.47 6.17
C GLY A 196 -4.95 4.21 7.53
N TRP A 197 -5.64 3.08 7.72
CA TRP A 197 -6.41 2.75 8.93
C TRP A 197 -5.98 1.45 9.60
N GLY A 198 -5.02 0.72 9.04
CA GLY A 198 -4.47 -0.48 9.66
C GLY A 198 -5.40 -1.69 9.70
N PHE A 199 -4.83 -2.83 10.05
CA PHE A 199 -5.52 -4.10 10.23
C PHE A 199 -5.85 -4.39 11.68
N SER A 200 -7.01 -5.00 11.88
CA SER A 200 -7.38 -5.65 13.13
C SER A 200 -6.85 -7.09 13.20
N GLU A 201 -6.75 -7.65 14.41
CA GLU A 201 -6.39 -9.07 14.61
C GLU A 201 -7.31 -10.01 13.81
N GLN A 202 -8.64 -9.73 13.82
CA GLN A 202 -9.62 -10.54 13.10
C GLN A 202 -9.39 -10.51 11.58
N ALA A 203 -9.18 -9.32 11.01
CA ALA A 203 -8.96 -9.18 9.57
C ALA A 203 -7.65 -9.86 9.15
N ALA A 204 -6.59 -9.69 9.94
CA ALA A 204 -5.31 -10.33 9.68
C ALA A 204 -5.40 -11.86 9.70
N ARG A 205 -6.11 -12.44 10.68
CA ARG A 205 -6.36 -13.89 10.76
C ARG A 205 -7.10 -14.40 9.52
N GLN A 206 -8.20 -13.73 9.15
CA GLN A 206 -8.99 -14.09 7.98
C GLN A 206 -8.19 -14.04 6.68
N LEU A 207 -7.38 -13.00 6.50
CA LEU A 207 -6.56 -12.84 5.30
C LEU A 207 -5.44 -13.89 5.23
N SER A 208 -4.80 -14.17 6.37
CA SER A 208 -3.82 -15.25 6.48
C SER A 208 -4.42 -16.60 6.09
N GLU A 209 -5.62 -16.93 6.60
CA GLU A 209 -6.35 -18.16 6.28
C GLU A 209 -6.78 -18.21 4.80
N ALA A 210 -7.07 -17.05 4.19
CA ALA A 210 -7.36 -16.94 2.77
C ALA A 210 -6.11 -17.11 1.86
N GLY A 211 -4.91 -17.22 2.45
CA GLY A 211 -3.68 -17.49 1.71
C GLY A 211 -2.97 -16.27 1.15
N VAL A 212 -3.20 -15.07 1.72
CA VAL A 212 -2.32 -13.93 1.39
C VAL A 212 -0.91 -14.22 1.89
N ALA A 213 0.09 -13.85 1.11
CA ALA A 213 1.48 -14.14 1.41
C ALA A 213 2.15 -13.06 2.28
N ALA A 214 1.56 -11.86 2.31
CA ALA A 214 2.00 -10.77 3.16
C ALA A 214 0.85 -9.79 3.47
N ILE A 215 1.04 -8.99 4.51
CA ILE A 215 0.16 -7.87 4.87
C ILE A 215 0.98 -6.58 4.91
N ASP A 216 0.57 -5.58 4.13
CA ASP A 216 1.10 -4.20 4.21
C ASP A 216 0.17 -3.34 5.07
N ILE A 217 0.65 -2.99 6.26
CA ILE A 217 -0.13 -2.47 7.37
C ILE A 217 -0.89 -1.20 7.02
N ALA A 218 -0.20 -0.20 6.46
CA ALA A 218 -0.74 1.13 6.18
C ALA A 218 -1.64 1.64 7.32
N GLY A 219 -1.06 1.69 8.52
CA GLY A 219 -1.76 2.08 9.74
C GLY A 219 -2.06 3.58 9.80
N ALA A 220 -2.87 3.96 10.79
CA ALA A 220 -3.09 5.35 11.15
C ALA A 220 -1.81 5.98 11.71
N GLY A 221 -1.67 7.31 11.59
CA GLY A 221 -0.45 8.04 11.95
C GLY A 221 0.29 8.69 10.79
N GLY A 222 -0.13 8.43 9.55
CA GLY A 222 0.44 9.02 8.34
C GLY A 222 -0.57 9.82 7.54
N THR A 223 -0.59 9.57 6.24
CA THR A 223 -1.62 10.09 5.34
C THR A 223 -2.98 9.52 5.72
N SER A 224 -3.96 10.39 5.93
CA SER A 224 -5.35 10.03 6.15
C SER A 224 -6.16 10.22 4.88
N TRP A 225 -6.62 9.12 4.29
CA TRP A 225 -7.43 9.20 3.08
C TRP A 225 -8.81 9.79 3.31
N SER A 226 -9.35 9.77 4.53
CA SER A 226 -10.58 10.54 4.82
C SER A 226 -10.33 12.04 4.66
N GLN A 227 -9.16 12.55 5.05
CA GLN A 227 -8.80 13.95 4.85
C GLN A 227 -8.51 14.28 3.38
N VAL A 228 -7.89 13.36 2.64
CA VAL A 228 -7.76 13.50 1.18
C VAL A 228 -9.14 13.64 0.54
N GLU A 229 -10.09 12.77 0.88
CA GLU A 229 -11.45 12.81 0.34
C GLU A 229 -12.26 14.02 0.86
N MET A 230 -11.99 14.51 2.07
CA MET A 230 -12.55 15.76 2.60
C MET A 230 -12.22 16.95 1.69
N HIS A 231 -10.97 17.07 1.24
CA HIS A 231 -10.53 18.11 0.31
C HIS A 231 -11.08 17.92 -1.12
N ARG A 232 -11.52 16.70 -1.46
CA ARG A 232 -12.22 16.41 -2.72
C ARG A 232 -13.73 16.64 -2.66
N ALA A 233 -14.30 16.84 -1.46
CA ALA A 233 -15.75 16.88 -1.27
C ALA A 233 -16.42 17.97 -2.13
N GLU A 234 -17.53 17.63 -2.78
CA GLU A 234 -18.26 18.53 -3.67
C GLU A 234 -19.23 19.43 -2.89
N ASN A 235 -19.56 19.06 -1.67
CA ASN A 235 -20.43 19.82 -0.79
C ASN A 235 -20.01 19.69 0.69
N GLU A 236 -20.55 20.59 1.50
CA GLU A 236 -20.23 20.69 2.93
C GLU A 236 -20.66 19.46 3.74
N SER A 237 -21.73 18.77 3.33
CA SER A 237 -22.16 17.54 4.01
C SER A 237 -21.14 16.42 3.85
N GLN A 238 -20.63 16.22 2.63
CA GLN A 238 -19.58 15.24 2.35
C GLN A 238 -18.27 15.61 3.06
N ARG A 239 -17.92 16.90 3.06
CA ARG A 239 -16.74 17.41 3.78
C ARG A 239 -16.79 17.05 5.26
N ARG A 240 -17.89 17.36 5.94
CA ARG A 240 -18.08 17.02 7.36
C ARG A 240 -18.09 15.52 7.62
N LEU A 241 -18.69 14.73 6.72
CA LEU A 241 -18.69 13.28 6.84
C LEU A 241 -17.26 12.72 6.80
N ALA A 242 -16.46 13.15 5.83
CA ALA A 242 -15.07 12.72 5.69
C ALA A 242 -14.20 13.21 6.88
N ALA A 243 -14.39 14.46 7.30
CA ALA A 243 -13.72 15.06 8.46
C ALA A 243 -13.97 14.29 9.77
N ALA A 244 -15.17 13.72 9.95
CA ALA A 244 -15.53 12.97 11.15
C ALA A 244 -14.65 11.72 11.40
N PHE A 245 -13.95 11.24 10.38
CA PHE A 245 -13.03 10.10 10.47
C PHE A 245 -11.55 10.52 10.55
N LEU A 246 -11.26 11.75 11.00
CA LEU A 246 -9.88 12.24 11.18
C LEU A 246 -9.07 11.37 12.16
N GLU A 247 -9.71 10.90 13.23
CA GLU A 247 -9.10 10.08 14.29
C GLU A 247 -9.50 8.59 14.20
N TRP A 248 -9.92 8.13 13.02
CA TRP A 248 -10.29 6.73 12.83
C TRP A 248 -9.07 5.85 12.53
N GLY A 249 -9.15 4.57 12.88
CA GLY A 249 -8.18 3.54 12.47
C GLY A 249 -7.38 2.96 13.64
N VAL A 250 -6.47 2.06 13.29
CA VAL A 250 -5.50 1.42 14.18
C VAL A 250 -4.13 2.03 13.92
N PRO A 251 -3.46 2.60 14.94
CA PRO A 251 -2.08 3.09 14.80
C PRO A 251 -1.15 2.03 14.22
N THR A 252 -0.17 2.44 13.41
CA THR A 252 0.77 1.52 12.73
C THR A 252 1.42 0.52 13.68
N ALA A 253 1.91 0.96 14.85
CA ALA A 253 2.55 0.09 15.83
C ALA A 253 1.59 -1.00 16.35
N ASP A 254 0.36 -0.60 16.70
CA ASP A 254 -0.66 -1.52 17.24
C ASP A 254 -1.14 -2.50 16.17
N SER A 255 -1.23 -2.05 14.92
CA SER A 255 -1.64 -2.91 13.82
C SER A 255 -0.58 -3.97 13.51
N ILE A 256 0.72 -3.64 13.54
CA ILE A 256 1.82 -4.62 13.42
C ILE A 256 1.66 -5.70 14.49
N LEU A 257 1.46 -5.31 15.75
CA LEU A 257 1.29 -6.25 16.86
C LEU A 257 0.05 -7.14 16.70
N GLN A 258 -1.07 -6.57 16.23
CA GLN A 258 -2.29 -7.32 15.96
C GLN A 258 -2.09 -8.36 14.85
N VAL A 259 -1.41 -7.99 13.77
CA VAL A 259 -1.10 -8.94 12.68
C VAL A 259 -0.15 -10.03 13.16
N ARG A 260 0.94 -9.67 13.85
CA ARG A 260 1.91 -10.65 14.39
C ARG A 260 1.26 -11.61 15.37
N LYS A 261 0.31 -11.15 16.19
CA LYS A 261 -0.48 -12.01 17.10
C LYS A 261 -1.44 -12.94 16.35
N ALA A 262 -2.10 -12.43 15.30
CA ALA A 262 -3.06 -13.20 14.51
C ALA A 262 -2.41 -14.29 13.66
N ALA A 263 -1.27 -13.97 13.04
CA ALA A 263 -0.53 -14.78 12.09
C ALA A 263 0.99 -14.68 12.37
N PRO A 264 1.52 -15.51 13.30
CA PRO A 264 2.89 -15.40 13.80
C PRO A 264 4.01 -15.52 12.77
N ASP A 265 3.74 -16.11 11.61
CA ASP A 265 4.73 -16.31 10.53
C ASP A 265 4.46 -15.40 9.31
N MET A 266 3.46 -14.52 9.39
CA MET A 266 3.11 -13.64 8.27
C MET A 266 4.24 -12.66 7.96
N LEU A 267 4.50 -12.45 6.68
CA LEU A 267 5.35 -11.35 6.22
C LEU A 267 4.59 -10.04 6.38
N ILE A 268 5.17 -9.08 7.10
CA ILE A 268 4.51 -7.82 7.44
C ILE A 268 5.33 -6.67 6.87
N PHE A 269 4.77 -5.94 5.89
CA PHE A 269 5.31 -4.66 5.48
C PHE A 269 4.72 -3.56 6.38
N ALA A 270 5.57 -2.89 7.16
CA ALA A 270 5.13 -1.75 7.95
C ALA A 270 5.07 -0.48 7.09
N SER A 271 3.86 0.06 6.94
CA SER A 271 3.64 1.37 6.34
C SER A 271 2.58 2.16 7.11
N GLY A 272 2.40 3.43 6.77
CA GLY A 272 1.57 4.37 7.52
C GLY A 272 2.40 5.19 8.51
N GLY A 273 2.67 6.44 8.16
CA GLY A 273 3.32 7.41 9.07
C GLY A 273 4.80 7.16 9.38
N ILE A 274 5.47 6.30 8.63
CA ILE A 274 6.92 6.07 8.75
C ILE A 274 7.66 7.25 8.12
N ARG A 275 8.59 7.87 8.88
CA ARG A 275 9.29 9.09 8.46
C ARG A 275 10.81 9.00 8.58
N THR A 276 11.32 8.12 9.44
CA THR A 276 12.76 8.01 9.72
C THR A 276 13.25 6.57 9.71
N GLY A 277 14.57 6.38 9.60
CA GLY A 277 15.19 5.05 9.76
C GLY A 277 14.98 4.44 11.14
N ILE A 278 14.81 5.29 12.18
CA ILE A 278 14.47 4.82 13.54
C ILE A 278 13.05 4.26 13.59
N ASP A 279 12.09 4.86 12.87
CA ASP A 279 10.74 4.31 12.76
C ASP A 279 10.74 2.96 12.08
N ILE A 280 11.50 2.82 10.97
CA ILE A 280 11.69 1.54 10.27
C ILE A 280 12.25 0.49 11.23
N ALA A 281 13.33 0.82 11.96
CA ALA A 281 13.92 -0.09 12.93
C ALA A 281 12.90 -0.51 14.01
N LYS A 282 12.11 0.43 14.55
CA LYS A 282 11.06 0.12 15.54
C LYS A 282 10.01 -0.82 14.95
N CYS A 283 9.56 -0.59 13.72
CA CYS A 283 8.61 -1.47 13.05
C CYS A 283 9.17 -2.89 12.90
N ILE A 284 10.43 -3.04 12.48
CA ILE A 284 11.09 -4.34 12.39
C ILE A 284 11.13 -5.01 13.76
N ALA A 285 11.51 -4.29 14.82
CA ALA A 285 11.53 -4.82 16.19
C ALA A 285 10.15 -5.22 16.72
N LEU A 286 9.07 -4.58 16.25
CA LEU A 286 7.68 -4.96 16.54
C LEU A 286 7.19 -6.16 15.72
N GLY A 287 7.99 -6.62 14.75
CA GLY A 287 7.71 -7.79 13.93
C GLY A 287 7.39 -7.48 12.48
N ALA A 288 7.75 -6.32 11.94
CA ALA A 288 7.77 -6.10 10.48
C ALA A 288 9.02 -6.72 9.84
N SER A 289 9.01 -6.82 8.51
CA SER A 289 10.17 -7.24 7.71
C SER A 289 10.49 -6.19 6.66
#